data_AF-A0A963U5X3-F1
#
_entry.id   AF-A0A963U5X3-F1
#
_cell.length_a   1.000
_cell.length_b   1.000
_cell.length_c   1.000
_cell.angle_alpha   90.00
_cell.angle_beta   90.00
_cell.angle_gamma   90.00
#
_symmetry.space_group_name_H-M   'P 1'
#
loop_
_entity.id
_entity.type
_entity.pdbx_description
1 polymer ?
#
loop_
_entity_poly.entity_id
_entity_poly.type
_entity_poly.pdbx_seq_one_letter_code
_entity_poly.pdbx_strand_id
1 'polypeptide(L)'
;MKPIRLIRGFLTVGAWTLLSRVAGFARDVLTAAYLGTGPVAEAFLVAFTLPNMFRRFFAEGAFNTAFVPLFSKKLEADEDPRGFAEDAMSGLAFVVLLVSLLAMVVMPWLVLAMAGGFAGDERLPLAVEYGRICFPYILFISLT
;
A
#
# COMPACT_ATOMS: atom_id res chain seq x y z
N MET A 1 -1.44 23.75 34.75
CA MET A 1 -1.97 22.97 33.61
C MET A 1 -1.39 23.59 32.33
N LYS A 2 -0.59 22.87 31.53
CA LYS A 2 -0.04 23.43 30.28
C LYS A 2 -1.21 23.72 29.32
N PRO A 3 -1.36 24.94 28.80
CA PRO A 3 -2.50 25.28 27.95
C PRO A 3 -2.50 24.38 26.72
N ILE A 4 -3.68 23.89 26.38
CA ILE A 4 -3.86 22.82 25.41
C ILE A 4 -3.34 23.31 24.04
N ARG A 5 -2.33 22.61 23.52
CA ARG A 5 -1.69 22.84 22.21
C ARG A 5 -2.60 22.49 21.01
N LEU A 6 -3.92 22.51 21.16
CA LEU A 6 -4.90 22.09 20.15
C LEU A 6 -4.72 22.85 18.83
N ILE A 7 -4.60 24.19 18.89
CA ILE A 7 -4.41 25.03 17.70
C ILE A 7 -3.10 24.68 16.98
N ARG A 8 -2.00 24.50 17.73
CA ARG A 8 -0.69 24.15 17.16
C ARG A 8 -0.69 22.75 16.56
N GLY A 9 -1.33 21.78 17.22
CA GLY A 9 -1.48 20.40 16.74
C GLY A 9 -2.33 20.35 15.47
N PHE A 10 -3.49 21.02 15.47
CA PHE A 10 -4.36 21.15 14.31
C PHE A 10 -3.63 21.77 13.11
N LEU A 11 -2.94 22.89 13.32
CA LEU A 11 -2.17 23.55 12.25
C LEU A 11 -1.04 22.66 11.72
N THR A 12 -0.36 21.91 12.59
CA THR A 12 0.74 21.03 12.18
C THR A 12 0.23 19.87 11.33
N VAL A 13 -0.78 19.14 11.79
CA VAL A 13 -1.36 18.00 11.05
C VAL A 13 -2.06 18.48 9.77
N GLY A 14 -2.78 19.60 9.85
CA GLY A 14 -3.44 20.22 8.71
C GLY A 14 -2.44 20.63 7.62
N ALA A 15 -1.32 21.25 8.00
CA ALA A 15 -0.25 21.61 7.06
C ALA A 15 0.36 20.36 6.40
N TRP A 16 0.69 19.31 7.17
CA TRP A 16 1.21 18.06 6.60
C TRP A 16 0.20 17.36 5.67
N THR A 17 -1.08 17.42 6.00
CA THR A 17 -2.15 16.86 5.16
C THR A 17 -2.27 17.63 3.84
N LEU A 18 -2.27 18.97 3.91
CA LEU A 18 -2.35 19.83 2.72
C LEU A 18 -1.13 19.61 1.83
N LEU A 19 0.08 19.59 2.41
CA LEU A 19 1.32 19.37 1.69
C LEU A 19 1.31 18.01 0.97
N SER A 20 0.85 16.96 1.65
CA SER A 20 0.73 15.62 1.05
C SER A 20 -0.26 15.59 -0.11
N ARG A 21 -1.39 16.33 0.00
CA ARG A 21 -2.38 16.44 -1.09
C ARG A 21 -1.83 17.21 -2.29
N VAL A 22 -1.12 18.31 -2.06
CA VAL A 22 -0.50 19.10 -3.13
C VAL A 22 0.60 18.29 -3.81
N ALA A 23 1.43 17.56 -3.05
CA ALA A 23 2.44 16.67 -3.61
C ALA A 23 1.82 15.53 -4.43
N GLY A 24 0.74 14.92 -3.95
CA GLY A 24 -0.02 13.91 -4.69
C GLY A 24 -0.62 14.47 -5.98
N PHE A 25 -1.22 15.67 -5.93
CA PHE A 25 -1.74 16.33 -7.11
C PHE A 25 -0.65 16.66 -8.13
N ALA A 26 0.50 17.17 -7.68
CA ALA A 26 1.65 17.42 -8.54
C ALA A 26 2.15 16.13 -9.21
N ARG A 27 2.23 15.02 -8.46
CA ARG A 27 2.54 13.69 -9.03
C ARG A 27 1.55 13.30 -10.12
N ASP A 28 0.26 13.48 -9.89
CA ASP A 28 -0.77 13.09 -10.86
C ASP A 28 -0.69 13.95 -12.14
N VAL A 29 -0.45 15.26 -12.01
CA VAL A 29 -0.20 16.16 -13.14
C VAL A 29 1.06 15.76 -13.92
N LEU A 30 2.16 15.45 -13.23
CA LEU A 30 3.40 15.01 -13.88
C LEU A 30 3.19 13.67 -14.59
N THR A 31 2.48 12.73 -13.96
CA THR A 31 2.14 11.43 -14.55
C THR A 31 1.34 11.64 -15.84
N ALA A 32 0.32 12.48 -15.83
CA ALA A 32 -0.46 12.82 -17.02
C ALA A 32 0.37 13.55 -18.09
N ALA A 33 1.28 14.44 -17.69
CA ALA A 33 2.14 15.19 -18.62
C ALA A 33 3.18 14.31 -19.32
N TYR A 34 3.76 13.33 -18.62
CA TYR A 34 4.80 12.45 -19.17
C TYR A 34 4.26 11.20 -19.85
N LEU A 35 3.23 10.55 -19.28
CA LEU A 35 2.66 9.31 -19.82
C LEU A 35 1.48 9.56 -20.78
N GLY A 36 0.83 10.72 -20.69
CA GLY A 36 -0.34 11.07 -21.49
C GLY A 36 -1.56 10.19 -21.18
N THR A 37 -2.35 9.90 -22.21
CA THR A 37 -3.56 9.06 -22.15
C THR A 37 -3.44 7.82 -23.04
N GLY A 38 -2.22 7.40 -23.37
CA GLY A 38 -1.96 6.27 -24.26
C GLY A 38 -1.94 4.91 -23.57
N PRO A 39 -1.70 3.83 -24.34
CA PRO A 39 -1.59 2.45 -23.83
C PRO A 39 -0.64 2.30 -22.62
N VAL A 40 0.47 3.02 -22.63
CA VAL A 40 1.47 3.01 -21.54
C VAL A 40 0.90 3.58 -20.24
N ALA A 41 0.15 4.68 -20.32
CA ALA A 41 -0.46 5.32 -19.15
C ALA A 41 -1.52 4.41 -18.52
N GLU A 42 -2.37 3.80 -19.34
CA GLU A 42 -3.40 2.86 -18.87
C GLU A 42 -2.78 1.61 -18.23
N ALA A 43 -1.74 1.06 -18.85
CA ALA A 43 -1.00 -0.07 -18.29
C ALA A 43 -0.39 0.27 -16.92
N PHE A 44 0.21 1.46 -16.79
CA PHE A 44 0.77 1.94 -15.52
C PHE A 44 -0.30 2.13 -14.44
N LEU A 45 -1.44 2.74 -14.77
CA LEU A 45 -2.52 2.97 -13.80
C LEU A 45 -3.10 1.65 -13.26
N VAL A 46 -3.32 0.66 -14.14
CA VAL A 46 -3.78 -0.68 -13.73
C VAL A 46 -2.75 -1.37 -12.84
N ALA A 47 -1.49 -1.36 -13.27
CA ALA A 47 -0.38 -1.95 -12.52
C ALA A 47 -0.20 -1.30 -11.14
N PHE A 48 -0.31 0.03 -11.04
CA PHE A 48 -0.18 0.76 -9.78
C PHE A 48 -1.36 0.55 -8.83
N THR A 49 -2.53 0.18 -9.34
CA THR A 49 -3.71 -0.09 -8.51
C THR A 49 -3.57 -1.42 -7.75
N LEU A 50 -2.95 -2.43 -8.36
CA LEU A 50 -2.77 -3.76 -7.76
C LEU A 50 -2.07 -3.72 -6.38
N PRO A 51 -0.85 -3.16 -6.22
CA PRO A 51 -0.18 -3.07 -4.92
C PRO A 51 -1.01 -2.29 -3.89
N ASN A 52 -1.70 -1.23 -4.32
CA ASN A 52 -2.51 -0.39 -3.43
C ASN A 52 -3.73 -1.13 -2.88
N MET A 53 -4.34 -2.02 -3.66
CA MET A 53 -5.41 -2.89 -3.16
C MET A 53 -4.90 -3.84 -2.08
N PHE A 54 -3.78 -4.53 -2.34
CA PHE A 54 -3.16 -5.44 -1.37
C PHE A 54 -2.72 -4.72 -0.10
N ARG A 55 -2.14 -3.52 -0.23
CA ARG A 55 -1.79 -2.66 0.91
C ARG A 55 -2.99 -2.40 1.82
N ARG A 56 -4.18 -2.14 1.26
CA ARG A 56 -5.40 -1.94 2.06
C ARG A 56 -5.81 -3.19 2.85
N PHE A 57 -5.62 -4.38 2.26
CA PHE A 57 -5.92 -5.64 2.95
C PHE A 57 -4.92 -5.96 4.07
N PHE A 58 -3.62 -5.88 3.80
CA PHE A 58 -2.57 -6.34 4.72
C PHE A 58 -2.07 -5.28 5.70
N ALA A 59 -1.97 -4.01 5.30
CA ALA A 59 -1.37 -2.95 6.13
C ALA A 59 -2.42 -2.10 6.86
N GLU A 60 -3.43 -1.60 6.16
CA GLU A 60 -4.35 -0.59 6.72
C GLU A 60 -5.59 -1.21 7.38
N GLY A 61 -6.16 -2.28 6.83
CA GLY A 61 -7.50 -2.77 7.20
C GLY A 61 -7.51 -3.89 8.22
N ALA A 62 -7.17 -5.11 7.79
CA ALA A 62 -7.44 -6.31 8.57
C ALA A 62 -6.44 -6.53 9.72
N PHE A 63 -5.14 -6.37 9.43
CA PHE A 63 -4.09 -6.61 10.42
C PHE A 63 -4.20 -5.63 11.59
N ASN A 64 -4.24 -4.31 11.31
CA ASN A 64 -4.26 -3.28 12.36
C ASN A 64 -5.49 -3.41 13.29
N THR A 65 -6.65 -3.75 12.72
CA THR A 65 -7.91 -3.94 13.47
C THR A 65 -7.84 -5.12 14.44
N ALA A 66 -7.14 -6.20 14.08
CA ALA A 66 -6.95 -7.37 14.95
C ALA A 66 -5.76 -7.22 15.90
N PHE A 67 -4.65 -6.65 15.41
CA PHE A 67 -3.39 -6.50 16.13
C PHE A 67 -3.49 -5.51 17.30
N VAL A 68 -4.04 -4.31 17.10
CA VAL A 68 -4.05 -3.27 18.13
C VAL A 68 -4.81 -3.69 19.40
N PRO A 69 -6.02 -4.28 19.34
CA PRO A 69 -6.71 -4.72 20.56
C PRO A 69 -5.96 -5.84 21.30
N LEU A 70 -5.38 -6.79 20.57
CA LEU A 70 -4.62 -7.91 21.16
C LEU A 70 -3.31 -7.42 21.80
N PHE A 71 -2.60 -6.53 21.12
CA PHE A 71 -1.39 -5.90 21.63
C PHE A 71 -1.69 -5.07 22.88
N SER A 72 -2.73 -4.23 22.86
CA SER A 72 -3.13 -3.42 24.02
C SER A 72 -3.47 -4.28 25.22
N LYS A 73 -4.17 -5.40 25.02
CA LYS A 73 -4.49 -6.34 26.11
C LYS A 73 -3.23 -6.95 26.74
N LYS A 74 -2.26 -7.38 25.91
CA LYS A 74 -0.97 -7.89 26.40
C LYS A 74 -0.14 -6.81 27.09
N LEU A 75 -0.20 -5.57 26.59
CA LEU A 75 0.49 -4.44 27.18
C LEU A 75 -0.08 -4.09 28.56
N GLU A 76 -1.40 -4.08 28.71
CA GLU A 76 -2.07 -3.83 30.00
C GLU A 76 -1.85 -4.96 31.01
N ALA A 77 -1.75 -6.21 30.54
CA ALA A 77 -1.50 -7.38 31.38
C ALA A 77 0.00 -7.62 31.69
N ASP A 78 0.91 -6.82 31.13
CA ASP A 78 2.37 -7.03 31.18
C ASP A 78 2.81 -8.42 30.67
N GLU A 79 2.05 -8.98 29.71
CA GLU A 79 2.22 -10.33 29.16
C GLU A 79 3.06 -10.34 27.87
N ASP A 80 4.32 -9.93 27.98
CA ASP A 80 5.29 -9.84 26.88
C ASP A 80 4.68 -9.23 25.59
N PRO A 81 4.33 -7.93 25.63
CA PRO A 81 3.78 -7.24 24.46
C PRO A 81 4.80 -7.15 23.31
N ARG A 82 6.10 -7.13 23.62
CA ARG A 82 7.16 -7.02 22.61
C ARG A 82 7.33 -8.30 21.82
N GLY A 83 7.43 -9.46 22.48
CA GLY A 83 7.51 -10.75 21.80
C GLY A 83 6.29 -11.01 20.93
N PHE A 84 5.08 -10.64 21.40
CA PHE A 84 3.87 -10.72 20.57
C PHE A 84 3.95 -9.84 19.32
N ALA A 85 4.47 -8.61 19.43
CA ALA A 85 4.63 -7.73 18.28
C ALA A 85 5.68 -8.26 17.29
N GLU A 86 6.79 -8.81 17.78
CA GLU A 86 7.83 -9.42 16.96
C GLU A 86 7.31 -10.65 16.21
N ASP A 87 6.56 -11.53 16.88
CA ASP A 87 5.95 -12.71 16.28
C ASP A 87 4.90 -12.31 15.22
N ALA A 88 4.04 -11.33 15.53
CA ALA A 88 3.02 -10.86 14.61
C ALA A 88 3.63 -10.20 13.36
N MET A 89 4.65 -9.36 13.54
CA MET A 89 5.34 -8.71 12.42
C MET A 89 6.15 -9.71 11.58
N SER A 90 6.80 -10.69 12.22
CA SER A 90 7.51 -11.77 11.51
C SER A 90 6.55 -12.64 10.71
N GLY A 91 5.38 -12.98 11.28
CA GLY A 91 4.31 -13.68 10.59
C GLY A 91 3.76 -12.88 9.41
N LEU A 92 3.50 -11.58 9.61
CA LEU A 92 3.04 -10.68 8.55
C LEU A 92 4.09 -10.59 7.42
N ALA A 93 5.37 -10.43 7.76
CA ALA A 93 6.47 -10.39 6.79
C ALA A 93 6.52 -11.66 5.95
N PHE A 94 6.41 -12.82 6.59
CA PHE A 94 6.41 -14.10 5.91
C PHE A 94 5.21 -14.24 4.95
N VAL A 95 3.99 -13.91 5.41
CA VAL A 95 2.79 -13.97 4.57
C VAL A 95 2.89 -13.01 3.38
N VAL A 96 3.26 -11.75 3.62
CA VAL A 96 3.38 -10.74 2.57
C VAL A 96 4.48 -11.11 1.57
N LEU A 97 5.58 -11.73 2.03
CA LEU A 97 6.64 -12.24 1.15
C LEU A 97 6.12 -13.35 0.23
N LEU A 98 5.45 -14.35 0.79
CA LEU A 98 4.87 -15.43 -0.01
C LEU A 98 3.84 -14.91 -1.02
N VAL A 99 2.94 -14.01 -0.58
CA VAL A 99 1.95 -13.38 -1.46
C VAL A 99 2.63 -12.56 -2.55
N SER A 100 3.69 -11.82 -2.24
CA SER A 100 4.45 -11.05 -3.22
C SER A 100 5.11 -11.93 -4.27
N LEU A 101 5.77 -13.01 -3.84
CA LEU A 101 6.40 -13.99 -4.74
C LEU A 101 5.36 -14.64 -5.66
N LEU A 102 4.24 -15.09 -5.09
CA LEU A 102 3.16 -15.70 -5.86
C LEU A 102 2.58 -14.70 -6.86
N ALA A 103 2.26 -13.48 -6.42
CA ALA A 103 1.70 -12.43 -7.26
C ALA A 103 2.61 -12.09 -8.44
N MET A 104 3.92 -12.04 -8.27
CA MET A 104 4.87 -11.81 -9.37
C MET A 104 4.79 -12.89 -10.45
N VAL A 105 4.60 -14.15 -10.06
CA VAL A 105 4.40 -15.27 -11.00
C VAL A 105 3.04 -15.15 -11.68
N VAL A 106 1.97 -14.92 -10.91
CA VAL A 106 0.59 -14.90 -11.42
C VAL A 106 0.14 -13.54 -11.97
N MET A 107 1.06 -12.57 -12.09
CA MET A 107 0.76 -11.18 -12.47
C MET A 107 -0.08 -11.04 -13.76
N PRO A 108 0.16 -11.81 -14.84
CA PRO A 108 -0.69 -11.75 -16.03
C PRO A 108 -2.17 -11.99 -15.74
N TRP A 109 -2.48 -12.96 -14.89
CA TRP A 109 -3.87 -13.25 -14.51
C TRP A 109 -4.44 -12.19 -13.58
N LEU A 110 -3.62 -11.61 -12.68
CA LEU A 110 -4.05 -10.49 -11.83
C LEU A 110 -4.40 -9.24 -12.64
N VAL A 111 -3.57 -8.92 -13.65
CA VAL A 111 -3.83 -7.81 -14.57
C VAL A 111 -5.10 -8.08 -15.38
N LEU A 112 -5.28 -9.28 -15.93
CA LEU A 112 -6.48 -9.64 -16.69
C LEU A 112 -7.75 -9.65 -15.83
N ALA A 113 -7.65 -10.03 -14.56
CA ALA A 113 -8.79 -9.99 -13.63
C ALA A 113 -9.24 -8.54 -13.35
N MET A 114 -8.28 -7.60 -13.32
CA MET A 114 -8.55 -6.16 -13.12
C MET A 114 -8.98 -5.46 -14.40
N ALA A 115 -8.34 -5.79 -15.52
CA ALA A 115 -8.48 -5.13 -16.81
C ALA A 115 -8.61 -6.18 -17.92
N GLY A 116 -9.75 -6.89 -17.94
CA GLY A 116 -10.01 -7.94 -18.95
C GLY A 116 -9.94 -7.44 -20.40
N GLY A 117 -10.15 -6.14 -20.61
CA GLY A 117 -10.00 -5.49 -21.92
C GLY A 117 -8.56 -5.44 -22.45
N PHE A 118 -7.55 -5.84 -21.67
CA PHE A 118 -6.17 -5.96 -22.14
C PHE A 118 -5.87 -7.33 -22.77
N ALA A 119 -6.83 -8.26 -22.78
CA ALA A 119 -6.64 -9.56 -23.41
C ALA A 119 -6.35 -9.42 -24.92
N GLY A 120 -5.17 -9.88 -25.35
CA GLY A 120 -4.72 -9.78 -26.75
C GLY A 120 -4.24 -8.39 -27.17
N ASP A 121 -4.08 -7.47 -26.22
CA ASP A 121 -3.65 -6.09 -26.43
C ASP A 121 -2.16 -5.89 -26.05
N GLU A 122 -1.49 -4.93 -26.68
CA GLU A 122 -0.11 -4.54 -26.35
C GLU A 122 0.05 -3.96 -24.93
N ARG A 123 -1.05 -3.51 -24.31
CA ARG A 123 -1.11 -3.03 -22.92
C ARG A 123 -0.82 -4.12 -21.89
N LEU A 124 -1.18 -5.39 -22.17
CA LEU A 124 -1.02 -6.49 -21.23
C LEU A 124 0.43 -6.74 -20.80
N PRO A 125 1.40 -6.95 -21.71
CA PRO A 125 2.80 -7.17 -21.32
C PRO A 125 3.37 -5.98 -20.51
N LEU A 126 3.03 -4.74 -20.88
CA LEU A 126 3.44 -3.54 -20.15
C LEU A 126 2.87 -3.51 -18.73
N ALA A 127 1.57 -3.77 -18.58
CA ALA A 127 0.90 -3.79 -17.28
C ALA A 127 1.43 -4.91 -16.38
N VAL A 128 1.80 -6.07 -16.95
CA VAL A 128 2.45 -7.16 -16.22
C VAL A 128 3.83 -6.78 -15.73
N GLU A 129 4.65 -6.16 -16.58
CA GLU A 129 5.99 -5.72 -16.22
C GLU A 129 5.95 -4.64 -15.13
N TYR A 130 5.14 -3.60 -15.33
CA TYR A 130 4.93 -2.56 -14.32
C TYR A 130 4.36 -3.16 -13.03
N GLY A 131 3.43 -4.09 -13.13
CA GLY A 131 2.88 -4.82 -12.00
C GLY A 131 3.99 -5.50 -11.20
N ARG A 132 4.87 -6.28 -11.87
CA ARG A 132 6.00 -6.97 -11.22
C ARG A 132 7.00 -6.01 -10.59
N ILE A 133 7.24 -4.84 -11.18
CA ILE A 133 8.13 -3.82 -10.63
C ILE A 133 7.51 -3.15 -9.40
N CYS A 134 6.21 -2.81 -9.46
CA CYS A 134 5.54 -2.08 -8.40
C CYS A 134 5.09 -2.98 -7.23
N PHE A 135 4.81 -4.26 -7.47
CA PHE A 135 4.24 -5.15 -6.44
C PHE A 135 5.12 -5.32 -5.19
N PRO A 136 6.46 -5.49 -5.29
CA PRO A 136 7.32 -5.62 -4.12
C PRO A 136 7.23 -4.46 -3.10
N TYR A 137 6.70 -3.29 -3.50
CA TYR A 137 6.39 -2.20 -2.57
C TYR A 137 5.52 -2.62 -1.39
N ILE A 138 4.64 -3.62 -1.55
CA ILE A 138 3.76 -4.06 -0.46
C ILE A 138 4.53 -4.57 0.75
N LEU A 139 5.71 -5.16 0.55
CA LEU A 139 6.58 -5.64 1.64
C LEU A 139 7.01 -4.50 2.54
N PHE A 140 7.41 -3.38 1.95
CA PHE A 140 7.93 -2.25 2.68
C PHE A 140 6.84 -1.50 3.44
N ILE A 141 5.67 -1.34 2.84
CA ILE A 141 4.58 -0.57 3.45
C ILE A 141 3.76 -1.38 4.46
N SER A 142 3.79 -2.71 4.40
CA SER A 142 3.14 -3.57 5.39
C SER A 142 3.98 -3.80 6.65
N LEU A 143 5.28 -3.52 6.61
CA LEU A 143 6.23 -3.79 7.72
C LEU A 143 6.76 -2.53 8.41
N THR A 144 6.09 -1.39 8.21
CA THR A 144 6.32 -0.13 8.94
C THR A 144 5.40 0.00 10.13
#